data_AF-A0A7V0M1P5-F1
#
_entry.id   AF-A0A7V0M1P5-F1
#
_cell.length_a   1.000
_cell.length_b   1.000
_cell.length_c   1.000
_cell.angle_alpha   90.00
_cell.angle_beta   90.00
_cell.angle_gamma   90.00
#
_symmetry.space_group_name_H-M   'P 1'
#
loop_
_entity.id
_entity.type
_entity.pdbx_description
1 polymer ?
#
loop_
_entity_poly.entity_id
_entity_poly.type
_entity_poly.pdbx_seq_one_letter_code
_entity_poly.pdbx_strand_id
1 'polypeptide(L)'
;MKHVFHIIQEFQNYSAEHHLIQPEDRILAAVSGGVDSVVLFDLLFKIKAEFNLSLKMIHLNHLIRGEESNRDAAFVRELARKYEVEAIFEKRDAPDYRRRN
;
A
#
# COMPACT_ATOMS: atom_id res chain seq x y z
N MET A 1 -8.45 -21.22 3.13
CA MET A 1 -7.21 -21.18 3.96
C MET A 1 -5.96 -21.56 3.19
N LYS A 2 -5.87 -22.69 2.47
CA LYS A 2 -4.65 -23.11 1.75
C LYS A 2 -4.05 -22.05 0.81
N HIS A 3 -4.88 -21.35 0.03
CA HIS A 3 -4.40 -20.32 -0.90
C HIS A 3 -3.79 -19.09 -0.23
N VAL A 4 -4.26 -18.71 0.96
CA VAL A 4 -3.77 -17.52 1.68
C VAL A 4 -2.39 -17.78 2.29
N PHE A 5 -2.15 -18.99 2.79
CA PHE A 5 -0.82 -19.37 3.27
C PHE A 5 0.20 -19.44 2.12
N HIS A 6 -0.24 -19.90 0.95
CA HIS A 6 0.63 -20.02 -0.22
C HIS A 6 1.17 -18.66 -0.69
N ILE A 7 0.30 -17.65 -0.83
CA ILE A 7 0.72 -16.32 -1.30
C ILE A 7 1.68 -15.62 -0.31
N ILE A 8 1.50 -15.81 1.00
CA ILE A 8 2.42 -15.25 2.01
C ILE A 8 3.80 -15.89 1.88
N GLN A 9 3.85 -17.20 1.71
CA GLN A 9 5.13 -17.91 1.55
C GLN A 9 5.85 -17.49 0.27
N GLU A 10 5.14 -17.40 -0.86
CA GLU A 10 5.72 -16.94 -2.12
C GLU A 10 6.25 -15.51 -2.01
N PHE A 11 5.49 -14.62 -1.36
CA PHE A 11 5.91 -13.24 -1.10
C PHE A 11 7.17 -13.18 -0.23
N GLN A 12 7.23 -13.93 0.88
CA GLN A 12 8.40 -13.99 1.75
C GLN A 12 9.62 -14.55 1.02
N ASN A 13 9.45 -15.63 0.26
CA ASN A 13 10.53 -16.24 -0.50
C ASN A 13 11.09 -15.28 -1.56
N TYR A 14 10.21 -14.64 -2.34
CA TYR A 14 10.60 -13.68 -3.36
C TYR A 14 11.31 -12.46 -2.74
N SER A 15 10.79 -11.97 -1.62
CA SER A 15 11.42 -10.88 -0.87
C SER A 15 12.82 -11.24 -0.36
N ALA A 16 12.99 -12.46 0.16
CA ALA A 16 14.28 -12.95 0.64
C ALA A 16 15.30 -13.14 -0.48
N GLU A 17 14.89 -13.78 -1.59
CA GLU A 17 15.75 -14.00 -2.77
C GLU A 17 16.28 -12.68 -3.33
N HIS A 18 15.42 -11.66 -3.39
CA HIS A 18 15.75 -10.36 -3.96
C HIS A 18 16.15 -9.30 -2.92
N HIS A 19 16.26 -9.68 -1.64
CA HIS A 19 16.64 -8.80 -0.53
C HIS A 19 15.76 -7.54 -0.43
N LEU A 20 14.46 -7.66 -0.71
CA LEU A 20 13.52 -6.53 -0.80
C LEU A 20 13.06 -6.00 0.56
N ILE A 21 13.00 -6.87 1.57
CA ILE A 21 12.58 -6.52 2.93
C ILE A 21 13.57 -7.16 3.91
N GLN A 22 14.11 -6.33 4.80
CA GLN A 22 14.99 -6.72 5.88
C GLN A 22 14.29 -6.51 7.24
N PRO A 23 14.73 -7.21 8.29
CA PRO A 23 14.28 -6.92 9.65
C PRO A 23 14.48 -5.43 10.00
N GLU A 24 13.54 -4.87 10.76
CA GLU A 24 13.52 -3.49 11.24
C GLU A 24 13.30 -2.41 10.17
N ASP A 25 13.01 -2.80 8.92
CA ASP A 25 12.74 -1.85 7.85
C ASP A 25 11.55 -0.93 8.16
N ARG A 26 11.69 0.31 7.70
CA ARG A 26 10.63 1.33 7.73
C ARG A 26 10.06 1.49 6.33
N ILE A 27 8.86 0.95 6.11
CA ILE A 27 8.25 0.86 4.79
C ILE A 27 7.10 1.87 4.69
N LEU A 28 7.19 2.75 3.69
CA LEU A 28 6.09 3.59 3.23
C LEU A 28 5.47 2.95 1.99
N ALA A 29 4.33 2.28 2.16
CA ALA A 29 3.65 1.57 1.08
C ALA A 29 2.71 2.50 0.32
N ALA A 30 2.88 2.57 -1.00
CA ALA A 30 1.94 3.28 -1.89
C ALA A 30 0.66 2.45 -2.09
N VAL A 31 -0.47 2.93 -1.56
CA VAL A 31 -1.76 2.25 -1.63
C VAL A 31 -2.72 3.06 -2.49
N SER A 32 -3.02 2.57 -3.69
CA SER A 32 -3.90 3.27 -4.64
C SER A 32 -5.38 3.04 -4.37
N GLY A 33 -5.72 2.01 -3.59
CA GLY A 33 -7.09 1.52 -3.39
C GLY A 33 -7.45 0.34 -4.31
N GLY A 34 -6.63 0.07 -5.33
CA GLY A 34 -6.75 -1.12 -6.15
C GLY A 34 -6.28 -2.39 -5.42
N VAL A 35 -6.85 -3.53 -5.82
CA VAL A 35 -6.66 -4.83 -5.16
C VAL A 35 -5.18 -5.19 -4.97
N ASP A 36 -4.33 -4.96 -5.96
CA ASP A 36 -2.91 -5.31 -5.88
C ASP A 36 -2.20 -4.56 -4.76
N SER A 37 -2.42 -3.25 -4.67
CA SER A 37 -1.81 -2.42 -3.61
C SER A 37 -2.35 -2.73 -2.22
N VAL A 38 -3.63 -3.11 -2.14
CA VAL A 38 -4.28 -3.52 -0.88
C VAL A 38 -3.73 -4.86 -0.41
N VAL A 39 -3.60 -5.84 -1.32
CA VAL A 39 -3.04 -7.15 -1.02
C VAL A 39 -1.57 -7.04 -0.64
N LEU A 40 -0.78 -6.23 -1.35
CA LEU A 40 0.61 -5.98 -0.97
C LEU A 40 0.73 -5.40 0.44
N PHE A 41 -0.09 -4.41 0.78
CA PHE A 41 -0.10 -3.88 2.14
C PHE A 41 -0.50 -4.92 3.18
N ASP A 42 -1.52 -5.73 2.89
CA ASP A 42 -1.97 -6.81 3.77
C ASP A 42 -0.87 -7.87 4.01
N LEU A 43 -0.11 -8.23 2.97
CA LEU A 43 1.04 -9.12 3.08
C LEU A 43 2.14 -8.53 3.96
N LEU A 44 2.51 -7.26 3.74
CA LEU A 44 3.46 -6.53 4.57
C LEU A 44 3.01 -6.49 6.04
N PHE A 45 1.73 -6.20 6.27
CA PHE A 45 1.16 -6.13 7.61
C PHE A 45 1.21 -7.48 8.34
N LYS A 46 0.94 -8.58 7.64
CA LYS A 46 1.00 -9.93 8.21
C LYS A 46 2.39 -10.36 8.65
N ILE A 47 3.44 -9.96 7.91
CA ILE A 47 4.83 -10.29 8.27
C ILE A 47 5.46 -9.25 9.21
N LYS A 48 4.79 -8.12 9.44
CA LYS A 48 5.30 -6.98 10.23
C LYS A 48 5.88 -7.39 11.58
N ALA A 49 5.18 -8.25 12.32
CA ALA A 49 5.61 -8.66 13.66
C ALA A 49 6.86 -9.55 13.63
N GLU A 50 6.92 -10.49 12.68
CA GLU A 50 8.06 -11.40 12.50
C GLU A 50 9.34 -10.65 12.12
N PHE A 51 9.20 -9.63 11.25
CA PHE A 51 10.33 -8.83 10.76
C PHE A 51 10.55 -7.53 11.54
N ASN A 52 9.77 -7.26 12.60
CA ASN A 52 9.82 -5.99 13.34
C ASN A 52 9.68 -4.73 12.44
N LEU A 53 8.79 -4.77 11.45
CA LEU A 53 8.65 -3.69 10.47
C LEU A 53 7.87 -2.50 11.04
N SER A 54 8.25 -1.30 10.62
CA SER A 54 7.44 -0.09 10.79
C SER A 54 6.73 0.23 9.47
N LEU A 55 5.39 0.20 9.47
CA LEU A 55 4.59 0.42 8.26
C LEU A 55 3.83 1.75 8.31
N LYS A 56 3.84 2.47 7.19
CA LYS A 56 2.96 3.60 6.89
C LYS A 56 2.35 3.45 5.50
N MET A 57 1.22 4.08 5.26
CA MET A 57 0.62 4.17 3.93
C MET A 57 0.86 5.55 3.31
N ILE A 58 0.97 5.61 1.98
CA ILE A 58 0.78 6.84 1.21
C ILE A 58 -0.23 6.58 0.10
N HIS A 59 -1.19 7.50 -0.04
CA HIS A 59 -2.14 7.52 -1.14
C HIS A 59 -2.01 8.83 -1.91
N LEU A 60 -1.84 8.73 -3.22
CA LEU A 60 -1.80 9.88 -4.12
C LEU A 60 -3.05 9.89 -5.00
N ASN A 61 -3.94 10.84 -4.74
CA ASN A 61 -5.11 11.08 -5.56
C ASN A 61 -4.74 11.97 -6.76
N HIS A 62 -4.60 11.34 -7.93
CA HIS A 62 -4.21 12.01 -9.19
C HIS A 62 -5.35 12.78 -9.89
N LEU A 63 -6.58 12.71 -9.38
CA LEU A 63 -7.79 13.36 -9.94
C LEU A 63 -8.16 12.99 -11.38
N ILE A 64 -7.60 11.91 -11.93
CA ILE A 64 -7.82 11.51 -13.33
C ILE A 64 -9.27 11.08 -13.58
N ARG A 65 -9.95 10.51 -12.56
CA ARG A 65 -11.28 9.92 -12.69
C ARG A 65 -12.35 10.62 -11.84
N GLY A 66 -12.09 11.88 -11.48
CA GLY A 66 -13.02 12.70 -10.69
C GLY A 66 -13.47 11.99 -9.40
N GLU A 67 -14.78 11.73 -9.28
CA GLU A 67 -15.39 11.13 -8.10
C GLU A 67 -14.92 9.70 -7.78
N GLU A 68 -14.47 8.93 -8.76
CA GLU A 68 -13.83 7.63 -8.48
C GLU A 68 -12.56 7.80 -7.66
N SER A 69 -11.74 8.80 -7.98
CA SER A 69 -10.50 9.05 -7.26
C SER A 69 -10.77 9.52 -5.81
N ASN A 70 -11.89 10.22 -5.57
CA ASN A 70 -12.33 10.56 -4.22
C ASN A 70 -12.79 9.32 -3.44
N ARG A 71 -13.50 8.39 -4.09
CA ARG A 71 -13.92 7.12 -3.49
C ARG A 71 -12.73 6.23 -3.12
N ASP A 72 -11.74 6.13 -4.01
CA ASP A 72 -10.49 5.41 -3.73
C ASP A 72 -9.78 5.99 -2.49
N ALA A 73 -9.66 7.32 -2.41
CA ALA A 73 -9.06 7.98 -1.25
C ALA A 73 -9.85 7.74 0.05
N ALA A 74 -11.18 7.74 0.00
CA ALA A 74 -12.03 7.44 1.16
C ALA A 74 -11.86 5.97 1.60
N PHE A 75 -11.82 5.04 0.67
CA PHE A 75 -11.56 3.62 0.95
C PHE A 75 -10.20 3.42 1.61
N VAL A 76 -9.13 4.03 1.10
CA VAL A 76 -7.78 3.90 1.68
C VAL A 76 -7.70 4.54 3.07
N ARG A 77 -8.45 5.61 3.36
CA ARG A 77 -8.57 6.15 4.74
C ARG A 77 -9.15 5.13 5.70
N GLU A 78 -10.25 4.48 5.33
CA GLU A 78 -10.85 3.45 6.19
C GLU A 78 -9.94 2.22 6.32
N LEU A 79 -9.17 1.89 5.27
CA LEU A 79 -8.17 0.84 5.32
C LEU A 79 -7.04 1.17 6.32
N ALA A 80 -6.50 2.39 6.28
CA ALA A 80 -5.48 2.83 7.23
C ALA A 80 -5.97 2.78 8.68
N ARG A 81 -7.23 3.18 8.92
CA ARG A 81 -7.88 3.07 10.24
C ARG A 81 -8.01 1.62 10.68
N LYS A 82 -8.44 0.73 9.78
CA LYS A 82 -8.59 -0.70 10.06
C LYS A 82 -7.28 -1.37 10.47
N TYR A 83 -6.17 -1.01 9.81
CA TYR A 83 -4.84 -1.54 10.13
C TYR A 83 -4.13 -0.76 11.25
N GLU A 84 -4.75 0.30 11.78
CA GLU A 84 -4.17 1.17 12.81
C GLU A 84 -2.78 1.70 12.44
N VAL A 85 -2.63 2.14 11.19
CA VAL A 85 -1.37 2.71 10.66
C VAL A 85 -1.53 4.17 10.28
N GLU A 86 -0.44 4.92 10.41
CA GLU A 86 -0.37 6.28 9.89
C GLU A 86 -0.42 6.26 8.36
N ALA A 87 -1.19 7.18 7.78
CA ALA A 87 -1.37 7.29 6.34
C ALA A 87 -1.28 8.74 5.89
N ILE A 88 -0.48 8.97 4.84
CA ILE A 88 -0.31 10.26 4.17
C ILE A 88 -1.24 10.30 2.95
N PHE A 89 -2.01 11.38 2.81
CA PHE A 89 -2.91 11.56 1.67
C PHE A 89 -2.54 12.82 0.91
N GLU A 90 -2.05 12.65 -0.30
CA GLU A 90 -1.70 13.74 -1.21
C GLU A 90 -2.71 13.81 -2.37
N LYS A 91 -2.96 15.03 -2.86
CA LYS A 91 -3.84 15.28 -4.00
C LYS A 91 -3.10 16.12 -5.02
N ARG A 92 -3.01 15.62 -6.26
CA ARG A 92 -2.32 16.30 -7.36
C ARG A 92 -3.14 16.16 -8.63
N ASP A 93 -3.43 17.28 -9.30
CA ASP A 93 -4.13 17.27 -10.58
C ASP A 93 -3.14 16.88 -11.69
N ALA A 94 -3.08 15.58 -12.00
CA ALA A 94 -2.20 15.08 -13.05
C ALA A 94 -2.60 15.59 -14.45
N PRO A 95 -3.90 15.68 -14.82
CA PRO A 95 -4.32 16.31 -16.08
C PRO A 95 -3.88 17.78 -16.24
N ASP A 96 -3.97 18.58 -15.19
CA ASP A 96 -3.48 19.96 -15.18
C ASP A 96 -1.94 20.01 -15.27
N TYR A 97 -1.24 19.15 -14.54
CA TYR A 97 0.22 19.05 -14.62
C TYR A 97 0.71 18.76 -16.05
N ARG A 98 0.05 17.83 -16.76
CA ARG A 98 0.35 17.50 -18.16
C ARG A 98 0.04 18.65 -19.13
N ARG A 99 -0.89 19.55 -18.81
CA ARG A 99 -1.16 20.72 -19.66
C ARG A 99 -0.10 21.82 -19.51
N ARG A 100 0.64 21.82 -18.41
CA ARG A 100 1.62 22.88 -18.06
C ARG A 100 3.07 22.54 -18.39
N ASN A 101 3.37 21.29 -18.77
CA ASN A 101 4.71 20.79 -19.12
C ASN A 101 4.62 19.98 -20.41
#